data_AF-A0A380ADI1-F1
#
_entry.id   AF-A0A380ADI1-F1
#
_cell.length_a   1.000
_cell.length_b   1.000
_cell.length_c   1.000
_cell.angle_alpha   90.00
_cell.angle_beta   90.00
_cell.angle_gamma   90.00
#
_symmetry.space_group_name_H-M   'P 1'
#
loop_
_entity.id
_entity.type
_entity.pdbx_description
1 polymer ?
#
loop_
_entity_poly.entity_id
_entity_poly.type
_entity_poly.pdbx_seq_one_letter_code
_entity_poly.pdbx_strand_id
1 'polypeptide(L)' 'MVQRVAYLSVMLLGVLSALSGLVLWKSVQFPLLRTLLGGYEAARYIHFFAMSALVAFVAIHLVMVALVPRTLLAMLRGR' A
#
# COMPACT_ATOMS: atom_id res chain seq x y z
N MET A 1 -16.66 -11.24 -2.96
CA MET A 1 -16.06 -10.21 -3.84
C MET A 1 -15.22 -9.18 -3.09
N VAL A 2 -15.64 -8.70 -1.92
CA VAL A 2 -14.95 -7.65 -1.15
C VAL A 2 -13.46 -7.96 -0.86
N GLN A 3 -13.11 -9.17 -0.42
CA GLN A 3 -11.70 -9.52 -0.19
C GLN A 3 -10.84 -9.47 -1.46
N ARG A 4 -11.36 -9.90 -2.61
CA ARG A 4 -10.60 -9.84 -3.88
C ARG A 4 -10.30 -8.40 -4.29
N VAL A 5 -11.28 -7.51 -4.13
CA VAL A 5 -11.07 -6.07 -4.36
C VAL A 5 -10.02 -5.54 -3.37
N ALA A 6 -10.12 -5.89 -2.09
CA ALA A 6 -9.17 -5.50 -1.05
C ALA A 6 -7.73 -5.90 -1.41
N TYR A 7 -7.53 -7.12 -1.92
CA TYR A 7 -6.22 -7.60 -2.40
C TYR A 7 -5.69 -6.84 -3.61
N LEU A 8 -6.55 -6.54 -4.59
CA LEU A 8 -6.14 -5.73 -5.75
C LEU A 8 -5.76 -4.31 -5.31
N SER A 9 -6.54 -3.70 -4.42
CA SER A 9 -6.25 -2.36 -3.90
C SER A 9 -4.94 -2.32 -3.12
N VAL A 10 -4.66 -3.27 -2.22
CA VAL A 10 -3.40 -3.26 -1.46
C VAL A 10 -2.18 -3.47 -2.37
N MET A 11 -2.31 -4.29 -3.42
CA MET A 11 -1.25 -4.49 -4.40
C MET A 11 -0.94 -3.20 -5.18
N LEU A 12 -1.97 -2.49 -5.65
CA LEU A 12 -1.81 -1.20 -6.31
C LEU A 12 -1.23 -0.12 -5.38
N LEU A 13 -1.70 -0.06 -4.13
CA LEU A 13 -1.17 0.86 -3.12
C LEU A 13 0.31 0.59 -2.82
N GLY A 14 0.70 -0.69 -2.74
CA GLY A 14 2.10 -1.08 -2.56
C GLY A 14 2.99 -0.60 -3.70
N VAL A 15 2.55 -0.79 -4.96
CA VAL A 15 3.28 -0.29 -6.14
C VAL A 15 3.39 1.24 -6.13
N LEU A 16 2.28 1.95 -5.90
CA LEU A 16 2.29 3.42 -5.82
C LEU A 16 3.20 3.94 -4.71
N SER A 17 3.16 3.31 -3.53
CA SER A 17 4.01 3.66 -2.40
C SER A 17 5.49 3.43 -2.72
N ALA A 18 5.84 2.32 -3.38
CA ALA A 18 7.22 2.03 -3.77
C ALA A 18 7.73 3.03 -4.82
N LEU A 19 6.95 3.30 -5.88
CA LEU A 19 7.35 4.23 -6.95
C LEU A 19 7.52 5.66 -6.45
N SER A 20 6.56 6.15 -5.66
CA SER A 20 6.67 7.48 -5.04
C SER A 20 7.83 7.54 -4.04
N GLY A 21 8.06 6.47 -3.26
CA GLY A 21 9.20 6.36 -2.34
C GLY A 21 10.55 6.40 -3.06
N LEU A 22 10.68 5.76 -4.23
CA LEU A 22 11.88 5.83 -5.06
C LEU A 22 12.18 7.26 -5.52
N VAL A 23 11.16 8.02 -5.91
CA VAL A 23 11.32 9.45 -6.25
C VAL A 23 11.74 10.25 -5.03
N LEU A 24 11.16 9.99 -3.86
CA LEU A 24 11.53 10.71 -2.62
C LEU A 24 12.97 10.40 -2.17
N TRP A 25 13.42 9.16 -2.32
CA TRP A 25 14.75 8.72 -1.92
C TRP A 25 15.85 9.11 -2.91
N LYS A 26 15.59 8.97 -4.21
CA LYS A 26 16.58 9.11 -5.29
C LYS A 26 16.05 9.97 -6.45
N SER A 27 15.52 11.15 -6.10
CA SER A 27 14.86 12.05 -7.06
C SER A 27 15.73 12.45 -8.25
N VAL A 28 17.06 12.51 -8.09
CA VAL A 28 17.99 12.89 -9.16
C VAL A 28 18.28 11.71 -10.09
N GLN A 29 18.34 10.49 -9.56
CA GLN A 29 18.59 9.27 -10.34
C GLN A 29 17.37 8.80 -11.14
N PHE A 30 16.16 9.18 -10.72
CA PHE A 30 14.91 8.81 -11.39
C PHE A 30 14.15 10.03 -11.96
N PRO A 31 14.74 10.79 -12.90
CA PRO A 31 14.15 12.02 -13.41
C PRO A 31 12.85 11.78 -14.18
N LEU A 32 12.76 10.68 -14.96
CA LEU A 32 11.54 10.30 -15.68
C LEU A 32 10.41 9.91 -14.73
N LEU A 33 10.69 9.13 -13.70
CA LEU A 33 9.66 8.74 -12.72
C LEU A 33 9.16 9.96 -11.95
N ARG A 34 10.06 10.86 -11.57
CA ARG A 34 9.72 12.14 -10.92
C ARG A 34 8.79 12.97 -11.81
N THR A 35 9.07 13.09 -13.11
CA THR A 35 8.20 13.86 -14.02
C THR A 35 6.84 13.19 -14.20
N LEU A 36 6.80 11.86 -14.33
CA LEU A 36 5.54 11.10 -14.43
C LEU A 36 4.67 11.22 -13.17
N LEU A 37 5.28 11.34 -11.99
CA LEU A 37 4.55 11.58 -10.73
C LEU A 37 4.21 13.06 -10.49
N GLY A 38 4.51 13.96 -11.44
CA GLY A 38 4.18 15.39 -11.32
C GLY A 38 5.18 16.22 -10.51
N GLY A 39 6.39 15.69 -10.27
CA GLY A 39 7.44 16.37 -9.50
C GLY A 39 7.64 15.77 -8.10
N TYR A 40 8.61 16.33 -7.37
CA TYR A 40 8.95 15.85 -6.03
C TYR A 40 7.82 16.11 -5.01
N GLU A 41 7.23 17.31 -5.02
CA GLU A 41 6.14 17.67 -4.12
C GLU A 41 4.89 16.80 -4.35
N ALA A 42 4.50 16.60 -5.61
CA ALA A 42 3.40 15.71 -5.95
C ALA A 42 3.68 14.26 -5.50
N ALA A 43 4.90 13.74 -5.73
CA ALA A 43 5.31 12.42 -5.24
C ALA A 43 5.21 12.30 -3.71
N ARG A 44 5.49 13.37 -2.96
CA ARG A 44 5.34 13.45 -1.50
C ARG A 44 3.89 13.25 -1.07
N TYR A 45 2.95 13.96 -1.69
CA TYR A 45 1.53 13.80 -1.40
C TYR A 45 1.02 12.42 -1.80
N ILE A 46 1.40 11.92 -2.98
CA ILE A 46 1.04 10.57 -3.44
C ILE A 46 1.53 9.52 -2.42
N HIS A 47 2.78 9.62 -1.98
CA HIS A 47 3.34 8.69 -1.00
C HIS A 47 2.59 8.74 0.33
N PHE A 48 2.30 9.95 0.83
CA PHE A 48 1.60 10.15 2.10
C PHE A 48 0.18 9.54 2.07
N PHE A 49 -0.58 9.78 1.00
CA PHE A 49 -1.91 9.20 0.85
C PHE A 49 -1.86 7.68 0.63
N ALA A 50 -0.90 7.18 -0.14
CA ALA A 50 -0.70 5.73 -0.32
C ALA A 50 -0.37 5.03 1.00
N MET A 51 0.54 5.58 1.81
CA MET A 51 0.88 5.07 3.15
C MET A 51 -0.32 5.13 4.09
N SER A 52 -1.07 6.24 4.08
CA SER A 52 -2.27 6.40 4.91
C SER A 52 -3.36 5.37 4.55
N ALA A 53 -3.57 5.14 3.26
CA ALA A 53 -4.50 4.11 2.77
C ALA A 53 -4.02 2.68 3.11
N LEU A 54 -2.71 2.41 3.07
CA LEU A 54 -2.13 1.15 3.53
C LEU A 54 -2.38 0.91 5.02
N VAL A 55 -2.19 1.93 5.86
CA VAL A 55 -2.48 1.84 7.30
C VAL A 55 -3.98 1.56 7.54
N ALA A 56 -4.86 2.25 6.83
CA ALA A 56 -6.31 2.00 6.91
C ALA A 56 -6.66 0.57 6.47
N PHE A 57 -6.05 0.07 5.39
CA PHE A 57 -6.21 -1.32 4.95
C PHE A 57 -5.78 -2.30 6.04
N VAL A 58 -4.62 -2.10 6.66
CA VAL A 58 -4.13 -2.96 7.75
C VAL A 58 -5.10 -2.95 8.92
N ALA A 59 -5.59 -1.78 9.34
CA ALA A 59 -6.56 -1.68 10.42
C ALA A 59 -7.85 -2.48 10.11
N ILE A 60 -8.42 -2.28 8.92
CA ILE A 60 -9.62 -3.03 8.48
C ILE A 60 -9.33 -4.53 8.39
N HIS A 61 -8.16 -4.92 7.86
CA HIS A 61 -7.75 -6.31 7.76
C HIS A 61 -7.65 -6.99 9.13
N LEU A 62 -7.04 -6.33 10.11
CA LEU A 62 -6.94 -6.83 11.48
C LEU A 62 -8.33 -6.97 12.12
N VAL A 63 -9.23 -6.00 11.92
CA VAL A 63 -10.62 -6.12 12.39
C VAL A 63 -11.32 -7.33 11.76
N MET A 64 -11.20 -7.54 10.45
CA MET A 64 -11.79 -8.70 9.78
C MET A 64 -11.28 -10.03 10.35
N VAL A 65 -9.98 -10.13 10.63
CA VAL A 65 -9.37 -11.36 11.17
C VAL A 65 -9.73 -11.55 12.65
N ALA A 66 -9.79 -10.47 13.44
CA ALA A 66 -10.18 -10.53 14.84
C ALA A 66 -11.64 -10.97 15.03
N LEU A 67 -12.54 -10.57 14.12
CA LEU A 67 -13.95 -10.99 14.12
C LEU A 67 -14.13 -12.49 13.81
N VAL A 68 -13.17 -13.12 13.12
CA VAL A 68 -13.25 -14.53 12.71
C VAL A 68 -11.96 -15.26 13.12
N PRO A 69 -11.72 -15.53 14.41
CA PRO A 69 -10.42 -16.00 14.92
C PRO A 69 -9.99 -17.36 14.36
N ARG A 70 -10.93 -18.18 13.87
CA ARG A 70 -10.61 -19.44 13.16
C ARG A 70 -9.72 -19.21 11.93
N THR A 71 -9.85 -18.10 11.22
CA THR A 71 -9.00 -17.79 10.05
C THR A 71 -7.59 -17.41 10.48
N LEU A 72 -7.44 -16.72 11.61
CA LEU A 72 -6.12 -16.42 12.20
C LEU A 72 -5.37 -17.72 12.55
N LEU A 73 -6.06 -18.69 13.17
CA LEU A 73 -5.46 -19.98 13.49
C LEU A 73 -5.05 -20.75 12.23
N ALA A 74 -5.85 -20.70 11.17
CA ALA A 74 -5.51 -21.30 9.88
C ALA A 74 -4.28 -20.62 9.23
N MET A 75 -4.19 -19.29 9.29
CA MET A 75 -3.03 -18.54 8.79
C MET A 75 -1.74 -18.89 9.53
N LEU A 76 -1.79 -19.07 10.86
CA LEU A 76 -0.62 -19.41 11.67
C LEU A 76 -0.21 -20.88 11.53
N ARG A 77 -1.17 -21.80 11.36
CA ARG A 77 -0.90 -23.24 11.25
C ARG A 77 -0.69 -23.72 9.81
N GLY A 78 -1.03 -22.90 8.81
CA GLY A 78 -0.91 -23.25 7.39
C GLY A 78 -1.86 -24.39 6.96
N ARG A 79 -2.96 -24.60 7.69
CA ARG A 79 -3.96 -25.66 7.47
C ARG A 79 -5.36 -25.08 7.56
#